data_AF-A0A1Y3EVS5-F1
#
_entry.id   AF-A0A1Y3EVS5-F1
#
_cell.length_a   1.000
_cell.length_b   1.000
_cell.length_c   1.000
_cell.angle_alpha   90.00
_cell.angle_beta   90.00
_cell.angle_gamma   90.00
#
_symmetry.space_group_name_H-M   'P 1'
#
loop_
_entity.id
_entity.type
_entity.pdbx_description
1 polymer ?
#
loop_
_entity_poly.entity_id
_entity_poly.type
_entity_poly.pdbx_seq_one_letter_code
_entity_poly.pdbx_strand_id
1 'polypeptide(L)'
;DQHELHDAVYKEEYNTLPAAEASWLVTVEANNRACMGYLVGKRVMPGLTADVVLSSKDCVGSTSYKKIKIRNPRKTKDNPSVIKVKSVKSHPLVKGVVMLKLKKPLLISGWLPICVYQLKRMKHHCAVMTSTVEKGKNIKEVKLHKPKLVDSAECKKEIPDFDENTEFCVDGVPSGNDKTEYGNCTVSGNNSLPDLNMQFSTMYRKQASIQS
;
A
#
# COMPACT_ATOMS: atom_id res chain seq x y z
N ASP A 1 0.73 -12.10 -13.77
CA ASP A 1 0.51 -13.09 -12.71
C ASP A 1 0.92 -12.53 -11.37
N GLN A 2 0.26 -12.97 -10.30
CA GLN A 2 0.51 -12.58 -8.89
C GLN A 2 0.58 -13.84 -8.01
N HIS A 3 0.92 -14.97 -8.64
CA HIS A 3 0.83 -16.30 -8.04
C HIS A 3 1.91 -16.51 -6.98
N GLU A 4 3.13 -15.99 -7.19
CA GLU A 4 4.20 -16.13 -6.21
C GLU A 4 3.89 -15.33 -4.95
N LEU A 5 3.34 -14.12 -5.09
CA LEU A 5 2.92 -13.33 -3.94
C LEU A 5 1.76 -13.99 -3.18
N HIS A 6 0.77 -14.54 -3.88
CA HIS A 6 -0.31 -15.30 -3.25
C HIS A 6 0.24 -16.50 -2.45
N ASP A 7 1.09 -17.31 -3.09
CA ASP A 7 1.68 -18.50 -2.48
C ASP A 7 2.56 -18.16 -1.29
N ALA A 8 3.38 -17.12 -1.41
CA ALA A 8 4.26 -16.65 -0.34
C ALA A 8 3.44 -16.27 0.90
N VAL A 9 2.34 -15.54 0.73
CA VAL A 9 1.46 -15.19 1.86
C VAL A 9 0.76 -16.42 2.44
N TYR A 10 0.23 -17.30 1.58
CA TYR A 10 -0.51 -18.49 2.00
C TYR A 10 0.37 -19.48 2.77
N LYS A 11 1.59 -19.71 2.29
CA LYS A 11 2.60 -20.60 2.90
C LYS A 11 3.36 -19.93 4.05
N GLU A 12 3.06 -18.67 4.35
CA GLU A 12 3.78 -17.85 5.34
C GLU A 12 5.29 -17.74 5.05
N GLU A 13 5.65 -17.67 3.77
CA GLU A 13 7.01 -17.48 3.28
C GLU A 13 7.27 -15.98 3.04
N TYR A 14 7.89 -15.33 4.02
CA TYR A 14 8.12 -13.88 4.00
C TYR A 14 9.40 -13.53 3.22
N ASN A 15 9.37 -13.78 1.91
CA ASN A 15 10.49 -13.59 0.99
C ASN A 15 10.50 -12.20 0.33
N THR A 16 11.63 -11.86 -0.29
CA THR A 16 11.70 -10.74 -1.24
C THR A 16 11.16 -11.20 -2.60
N LEU A 17 10.21 -10.45 -3.16
CA LEU A 17 9.58 -10.74 -4.45
C LEU A 17 9.85 -9.61 -5.44
N PRO A 18 9.91 -9.91 -6.75
CA PRO A 18 10.02 -8.87 -7.77
C PRO A 18 8.79 -7.97 -7.79
N ALA A 19 8.96 -6.68 -8.12
CA ALA A 19 7.84 -5.73 -8.18
C ALA A 19 6.72 -6.10 -9.17
N ALA A 20 6.98 -7.04 -10.10
CA ALA A 20 5.96 -7.57 -11.01
C ALA A 20 4.81 -8.27 -10.27
N GLU A 21 5.12 -8.97 -9.17
CA GLU A 21 4.14 -9.67 -8.33
C GLU A 21 3.21 -8.71 -7.60
N ALA A 22 3.70 -7.51 -7.28
CA ALA A 22 2.94 -6.42 -6.67
C ALA A 22 2.76 -5.24 -7.64
N SER A 23 2.43 -5.54 -8.90
CA SER A 23 2.38 -4.56 -10.00
C SER A 23 1.47 -3.35 -9.78
N TRP A 24 0.53 -3.41 -8.84
CA TRP A 24 -0.30 -2.29 -8.42
C TRP A 24 0.43 -1.23 -7.60
N LEU A 25 1.63 -1.52 -7.11
CA LEU A 25 2.45 -0.57 -6.37
C LEU A 25 3.05 0.49 -7.30
N VAL A 26 3.09 1.72 -6.80
CA VAL A 26 3.66 2.85 -7.49
C VAL A 26 4.49 3.71 -6.55
N THR A 27 5.52 4.36 -7.11
CA THR A 27 6.23 5.42 -6.40
C THR A 27 5.41 6.71 -6.48
N VAL A 28 5.05 7.27 -5.32
CA VAL A 28 4.42 8.58 -5.17
C VAL A 28 5.46 9.58 -4.69
N GLU A 29 5.67 10.65 -5.45
CA GLU A 29 6.60 11.72 -5.12
C GLU A 29 5.84 12.99 -4.77
N ALA A 30 6.14 13.55 -3.60
CA ALA A 30 5.54 14.77 -3.10
C ALA A 30 6.61 15.62 -2.40
N ASN A 31 6.88 16.82 -2.94
CA ASN A 31 7.98 17.69 -2.48
C ASN A 31 9.31 16.91 -2.36
N ASN A 32 9.83 16.74 -1.14
CA ASN A 32 11.08 16.05 -0.83
C ASN A 32 10.92 14.58 -0.41
N ARG A 33 9.71 14.03 -0.52
CA ARG A 33 9.37 12.66 -0.10
C ARG A 33 9.08 11.78 -1.30
N ALA A 34 9.37 10.50 -1.16
CA ALA A 34 8.95 9.44 -2.06
C ALA A 34 8.41 8.28 -1.22
N CYS A 35 7.29 7.72 -1.63
CA CYS A 35 6.52 6.79 -0.84
C CYS A 35 5.84 5.74 -1.69
N MET A 36 5.39 4.67 -1.06
CA MET A 36 4.52 3.70 -1.70
C MET A 36 3.13 4.31 -1.92
N GLY A 37 2.58 4.04 -3.09
CA GLY A 37 1.18 4.23 -3.40
C GLY A 37 0.64 3.00 -4.10
N TYR A 38 -0.67 2.94 -4.22
CA TYR A 38 -1.37 1.73 -4.63
C TYR A 38 -2.46 2.07 -5.63
N LEU A 39 -2.38 1.50 -6.82
CA LEU A 39 -3.36 1.69 -7.88
C LEU A 39 -4.67 0.97 -7.52
N VAL A 40 -5.73 1.75 -7.34
CA VAL A 40 -7.08 1.25 -7.10
C VAL A 40 -7.87 1.37 -8.38
N GLY A 41 -8.41 0.24 -8.81
CA GLY A 41 -9.14 0.10 -10.07
C GLY A 41 -10.64 0.05 -9.90
N LYS A 42 -11.33 0.35 -11.00
CA LYS A 42 -12.73 0.00 -11.19
C LYS A 42 -12.82 -1.14 -12.18
N ARG A 43 -13.53 -2.20 -11.81
CA ARG A 43 -13.90 -3.29 -12.71
C ARG A 43 -15.16 -2.87 -13.48
N VAL A 44 -15.02 -1.91 -14.40
CA VAL A 44 -16.11 -1.50 -15.30
C VAL A 44 -15.72 -1.85 -16.72
N MET A 45 -16.44 -2.78 -17.34
CA MET A 45 -16.24 -3.15 -18.75
C MET A 45 -16.42 -1.91 -19.66
N PRO A 46 -15.64 -1.75 -20.74
CA PRO A 46 -14.86 -2.78 -21.44
C PRO A 46 -13.36 -2.86 -21.05
N GLY A 47 -12.92 -2.27 -19.94
CA GLY A 47 -11.50 -2.32 -19.57
C GLY A 47 -11.21 -2.14 -18.08
N LEU A 48 -10.28 -2.95 -17.57
CA LEU A 48 -9.72 -2.77 -16.22
C LEU A 48 -8.90 -1.47 -16.21
N THR A 49 -9.36 -0.47 -15.45
CA THR A 49 -8.66 0.81 -15.33
C THR A 49 -8.47 1.19 -13.87
N ALA A 50 -7.35 1.85 -13.57
CA ALA A 50 -7.16 2.59 -12.33
C ALA A 50 -7.37 4.08 -12.55
N ASP A 51 -8.21 4.69 -11.72
CA ASP A 51 -8.46 6.12 -11.69
C ASP A 51 -8.05 6.76 -10.37
N VAL A 52 -7.66 5.96 -9.37
CA VAL A 52 -7.23 6.42 -8.04
C VAL A 52 -5.94 5.72 -7.63
N VAL A 53 -5.06 6.47 -6.97
CA VAL A 53 -3.94 5.92 -6.19
C VAL A 53 -4.19 6.23 -4.72
N LEU A 54 -4.17 5.21 -3.87
CA LEU A 54 -4.14 5.39 -2.42
C LEU A 54 -2.70 5.60 -1.98
N SER A 55 -2.49 6.55 -1.09
CA SER A 55 -1.20 6.76 -0.45
C SER A 55 -1.41 7.43 0.90
N SER A 56 -0.30 7.71 1.54
CA SER A 56 -0.14 8.31 2.83
C SER A 56 -0.49 9.79 2.87
N LYS A 57 -1.25 10.21 3.90
CA LYS A 57 -1.40 11.64 4.21
C LYS A 57 -0.04 12.27 4.53
N ASP A 58 0.83 11.58 5.24
CA ASP A 58 2.17 12.08 5.61
C ASP A 58 3.11 12.19 4.42
N CYS A 59 2.99 11.29 3.44
CA CYS A 59 3.76 11.42 2.21
C CYS A 59 3.41 12.69 1.46
N VAL A 60 2.11 12.88 1.22
CA VAL A 60 1.62 13.97 0.37
C VAL A 60 1.68 15.31 1.10
N GLY A 61 1.35 15.32 2.40
CA GLY A 61 1.33 16.52 3.23
C GLY A 61 0.52 17.65 2.60
N SER A 62 1.07 18.86 2.60
CA SER A 62 0.51 20.05 1.96
C SER A 62 0.92 20.22 0.50
N THR A 63 1.52 19.19 -0.13
CA THR A 63 1.98 19.28 -1.52
C THR A 63 0.83 19.54 -2.47
N SER A 64 0.94 20.60 -3.27
CA SER A 64 -0.03 20.88 -4.33
C SER A 64 -0.13 19.68 -5.29
N TYR A 65 -1.35 19.27 -5.62
CA TYR A 65 -1.60 18.12 -6.51
C TYR A 65 -0.87 18.21 -7.86
N LYS A 66 -0.61 19.43 -8.36
CA LYS A 66 0.14 19.67 -9.60
C LYS A 66 1.62 19.28 -9.51
N LYS A 67 2.18 19.28 -8.29
CA LYS A 67 3.57 18.94 -7.99
C LYS A 67 3.75 17.45 -7.62
N ILE A 68 2.65 16.72 -7.38
CA ILE A 68 2.70 15.28 -7.11
C ILE A 68 2.98 14.53 -8.40
N LYS A 69 3.96 13.63 -8.37
CA LYS A 69 4.32 12.75 -9.50
C LYS A 69 4.12 11.31 -9.08
N ILE A 70 3.44 10.54 -9.91
CA ILE A 70 3.29 9.09 -9.71
C ILE A 70 4.08 8.41 -10.81
N ARG A 71 4.99 7.49 -10.45
CA ARG A 71 5.79 6.76 -11.44
C ARG A 71 5.01 5.60 -12.01
N ASN A 72 5.03 5.48 -13.34
CA ASN A 72 4.34 4.41 -14.04
C ASN A 72 5.16 3.12 -13.97
N PRO A 73 4.67 2.08 -13.28
CA PRO A 73 5.39 0.82 -13.11
C PRO A 73 5.55 0.05 -14.44
N ARG A 74 4.80 0.41 -15.49
CA ARG A 74 4.87 -0.22 -16.84
C ARG A 74 5.97 0.32 -17.75
N LYS A 75 6.61 1.43 -17.38
CA LYS A 75 7.70 1.99 -18.18
C LYS A 75 9.04 1.53 -17.62
N THR A 76 10.08 1.61 -18.45
CA THR A 76 11.41 1.12 -18.11
C THR A 76 11.88 1.69 -16.78
N LYS A 77 12.64 0.88 -16.02
CA LYS A 77 13.15 1.25 -14.70
C LYS A 77 14.00 2.53 -14.74
N ASP A 78 14.64 2.80 -15.89
CA ASP A 78 15.57 3.91 -16.09
C ASP A 78 14.89 5.23 -16.50
N ASN A 79 13.66 5.20 -17.01
CA ASN A 79 12.90 6.41 -17.34
C ASN A 79 11.39 6.23 -17.16
N PRO A 80 10.92 6.17 -15.90
CA PRO A 80 9.51 5.99 -15.62
C PRO A 80 8.71 7.23 -16.00
N SER A 81 7.77 7.07 -16.93
CA SER A 81 6.81 8.12 -17.27
C SER A 81 6.01 8.55 -16.05
N VAL A 82 5.67 9.84 -15.98
CA VAL A 82 4.89 10.40 -14.87
C VAL A 82 3.40 10.36 -15.17
N ILE A 83 2.64 9.74 -14.27
CA ILE A 83 1.19 9.80 -14.22
C ILE A 83 0.79 11.06 -13.44
N LYS A 84 -0.04 11.91 -14.05
CA LYS A 84 -0.47 13.19 -13.48
C LYS A 84 -1.69 13.03 -12.58
N VAL A 85 -1.70 13.76 -11.47
CA VAL A 85 -2.82 13.83 -10.52
C VAL A 85 -3.78 14.96 -10.90
N LYS A 86 -5.09 14.71 -10.78
CA LYS A 86 -6.18 15.67 -10.97
C LYS A 86 -6.58 16.35 -9.66
N SER A 87 -6.64 15.59 -8.57
CA SER A 87 -7.02 16.09 -7.25
C SER A 87 -6.54 15.14 -6.14
N VAL A 88 -6.36 15.68 -4.95
CA VAL A 88 -6.12 14.92 -3.71
C VAL A 88 -7.34 15.09 -2.82
N LYS A 89 -7.82 13.99 -2.22
CA LYS A 89 -8.87 14.01 -1.19
C LYS A 89 -8.46 13.10 -0.04
N SER A 90 -8.77 13.46 1.20
CA SER A 90 -8.67 12.51 2.31
C SER A 90 -9.62 11.32 2.08
N HIS A 91 -9.19 10.13 2.50
CA HIS A 91 -10.07 8.97 2.51
C HIS A 91 -11.20 9.21 3.54
N PRO A 92 -12.47 8.97 3.20
CA PRO A 92 -13.59 9.32 4.08
C PRO A 92 -13.63 8.52 5.39
N LEU A 93 -12.97 7.36 5.41
CA LEU A 93 -13.04 6.42 6.54
C LEU A 93 -11.69 6.14 7.20
N VAL A 94 -10.56 6.46 6.56
CA VAL A 94 -9.23 6.08 7.07
C VAL A 94 -8.39 7.35 7.18
N LYS A 95 -8.18 7.84 8.42
CA LYS A 95 -7.63 9.18 8.69
C LYS A 95 -6.24 9.41 8.08
N GLY A 96 -5.40 8.37 8.07
CA GLY A 96 -4.01 8.43 7.58
C GLY A 96 -3.86 8.29 6.06
N VAL A 97 -4.95 8.11 5.31
CA VAL A 97 -4.92 7.79 3.87
C VAL A 97 -5.50 8.91 3.01
N VAL A 98 -4.88 9.15 1.86
CA VAL A 98 -5.37 10.07 0.82
C VAL A 98 -5.60 9.34 -0.49
N MET A 99 -6.63 9.81 -1.21
CA MET A 99 -6.99 9.39 -2.56
C MET A 99 -6.44 10.40 -3.58
N LEU A 100 -5.48 9.95 -4.39
CA LEU A 100 -4.92 10.69 -5.51
C LEU A 100 -5.68 10.33 -6.79
N LYS A 101 -6.62 11.17 -7.21
CA LYS A 101 -7.37 10.94 -8.45
C LYS A 101 -6.50 11.23 -9.65
N LEU A 102 -6.39 10.29 -10.59
CA LEU A 102 -5.58 10.43 -11.79
C LEU A 102 -6.24 11.37 -12.81
N LYS A 103 -5.42 12.09 -13.60
CA LYS A 103 -5.91 12.97 -14.67
C LYS A 103 -6.51 12.17 -15.84
N LYS A 104 -5.93 11.02 -16.14
CA LYS A 104 -6.44 10.05 -17.11
C LYS A 104 -6.42 8.67 -16.43
N PRO A 105 -7.47 7.85 -16.59
CA PRO A 105 -7.44 6.46 -16.15
C PRO A 105 -6.26 5.72 -16.78
N LEU A 106 -5.59 4.89 -15.99
CA LEU A 106 -4.51 4.02 -16.45
C LEU A 106 -5.11 2.67 -16.84
N LEU A 107 -4.80 2.18 -18.05
CA LEU A 107 -5.18 0.83 -18.47
C LEU A 107 -4.37 -0.21 -17.69
N ILE A 108 -5.07 -1.10 -16.99
CA ILE A 108 -4.51 -2.22 -16.24
C ILE A 108 -4.79 -3.50 -17.02
N SER A 109 -4.04 -3.73 -18.11
CA SER A 109 -4.08 -4.99 -18.86
C SER A 109 -3.15 -6.02 -18.24
N GLY A 110 -3.66 -7.21 -17.90
CA GLY A 110 -2.89 -8.37 -17.42
C GLY A 110 -2.67 -8.46 -15.91
N TRP A 111 -3.25 -7.55 -15.12
CA TRP A 111 -3.06 -7.49 -13.66
C TRP A 111 -4.42 -7.42 -12.97
N LEU A 112 -4.53 -7.97 -11.77
CA LEU A 112 -5.72 -7.79 -10.96
C LEU A 112 -5.61 -6.45 -10.21
N PRO A 113 -6.55 -5.51 -10.42
CA PRO A 113 -6.58 -4.31 -9.59
C PRO A 113 -6.88 -4.69 -8.15
N ILE A 114 -6.33 -3.92 -7.22
CA ILE A 114 -6.61 -4.14 -5.80
C ILE A 114 -8.10 -3.98 -5.53
N CYS A 115 -8.71 -5.00 -4.92
CA CYS A 115 -10.02 -4.88 -4.29
C CYS A 115 -9.84 -4.38 -2.86
N VAL A 116 -10.40 -3.19 -2.58
CA VAL A 116 -10.36 -2.58 -1.25
C VAL A 116 -11.56 -3.10 -0.45
N TYR A 117 -11.30 -3.92 0.57
CA TYR A 117 -12.32 -4.39 1.51
C TYR A 117 -12.13 -3.77 2.89
N GLN A 118 -13.25 -3.54 3.60
CA GLN A 118 -13.23 -3.36 5.05
C GLN A 118 -13.18 -4.75 5.71
N LEU A 119 -12.07 -5.12 6.36
CA LEU A 119 -12.07 -6.36 7.14
C LEU A 119 -12.90 -6.17 8.40
N LYS A 120 -14.02 -6.89 8.44
CA LYS A 120 -14.59 -7.36 9.70
C LYS A 120 -14.00 -8.76 9.97
N ARG A 121 -12.89 -8.80 10.73
CA ARG A 121 -12.48 -9.92 11.61
C ARG A 121 -11.63 -11.11 11.12
N MET A 122 -11.17 -11.22 9.86
CA MET A 122 -10.27 -12.33 9.47
C MET A 122 -8.80 -11.85 9.38
N LYS A 123 -7.97 -12.29 10.34
CA LYS A 123 -6.54 -11.90 10.48
C LYS A 123 -5.56 -13.04 10.12
N HIS A 124 -6.06 -14.20 9.74
CA HIS A 124 -5.23 -15.34 9.34
C HIS A 124 -4.65 -15.10 7.94
N HIS A 125 -3.34 -15.37 7.78
CA HIS A 125 -2.57 -15.18 6.53
C HIS A 125 -2.42 -13.73 6.04
N CYS A 126 -2.07 -12.79 6.93
CA CYS A 126 -1.69 -11.42 6.57
C CYS A 126 -0.17 -11.27 6.45
N ALA A 127 0.30 -10.47 5.48
CA ALA A 127 1.71 -10.10 5.31
C ALA A 127 1.85 -8.60 5.05
N VAL A 128 2.76 -7.94 5.78
CA VAL A 128 3.10 -6.54 5.57
C VAL A 128 4.12 -6.45 4.45
N MET A 129 3.86 -5.56 3.49
CA MET A 129 4.72 -5.37 2.33
C MET A 129 5.49 -4.06 2.47
N THR A 130 6.82 -4.12 2.37
CA THR A 130 7.69 -2.95 2.34
C THR A 130 8.54 -2.92 1.08
N SER A 131 9.04 -1.74 0.73
CA SER A 131 9.96 -1.57 -0.39
C SER A 131 10.77 -0.30 -0.23
N THR A 132 12.00 -0.30 -0.75
CA THR A 132 12.81 0.91 -0.84
C THR A 132 12.26 1.82 -1.93
N VAL A 133 11.89 3.03 -1.54
CA VAL A 133 11.29 4.01 -2.46
C VAL A 133 12.21 5.20 -2.69
N GLU A 134 12.57 5.40 -3.96
CA GLU A 134 13.42 6.50 -4.39
C GLU A 134 12.73 7.40 -5.39
N LYS A 135 12.94 8.71 -5.25
CA LYS A 135 12.50 9.67 -6.27
C LYS A 135 13.13 9.36 -7.62
N GLY A 136 12.34 9.51 -8.67
CA GLY A 136 12.75 9.28 -10.05
C GLY A 136 12.67 7.83 -10.48
N LYS A 137 12.46 6.87 -9.56
CA LYS A 137 12.59 5.44 -9.83
C LYS A 137 11.29 4.69 -9.59
N ASN A 138 11.11 3.60 -10.34
CA ASN A 138 10.09 2.60 -10.04
C ASN A 138 10.57 1.68 -8.90
N ILE A 139 9.61 1.17 -8.14
CA ILE A 139 9.84 0.09 -7.17
C ILE A 139 10.41 -1.14 -7.92
N LYS A 140 11.46 -1.76 -7.36
CA LYS A 140 12.17 -2.88 -7.98
C LYS A 140 11.75 -4.23 -7.41
N GLU A 141 11.60 -4.28 -6.10
CA GLU A 141 11.27 -5.47 -5.32
C GLU A 141 10.40 -5.08 -4.12
N VAL A 142 9.72 -6.06 -3.55
CA VAL A 142 8.94 -5.92 -2.33
C VAL A 142 9.38 -6.98 -1.34
N LYS A 143 9.40 -6.62 -0.07
CA LYS A 143 9.72 -7.52 1.03
C LYS A 143 8.46 -7.78 1.83
N LEU A 144 8.17 -9.05 2.06
CA LEU A 144 7.07 -9.45 2.92
C LEU A 144 7.57 -9.63 4.34
N HIS A 145 6.74 -9.28 5.32
CA HIS A 145 7.00 -9.45 6.74
C HIS A 145 5.78 -10.05 7.41
N LYS A 146 6.01 -10.96 8.35
CA LYS A 146 4.95 -11.47 9.23
C LYS A 146 4.54 -10.36 10.20
N PRO A 147 3.32 -9.82 10.13
CA PRO A 147 2.86 -8.88 11.12
C PRO A 147 2.69 -9.60 12.45
N LYS A 148 3.32 -9.10 13.51
CA LYS A 148 2.88 -9.40 14.88
C LYS A 148 1.82 -8.37 15.25
N LEU A 149 0.55 -8.75 15.16
CA LEU A 149 -0.54 -7.84 15.51
C LEU A 149 -0.49 -7.52 17.00
N VAL A 150 -0.46 -6.24 17.32
CA VAL A 150 -0.50 -5.73 18.70
C VAL A 150 -1.95 -5.51 19.09
N ASP A 151 -2.27 -5.76 20.36
CA ASP A 151 -3.61 -5.55 20.89
C ASP A 151 -4.01 -4.07 20.81
N SER A 152 -5.26 -3.80 20.43
CA SER A 152 -5.77 -2.44 20.27
C SER A 152 -5.75 -1.63 21.57
N ALA A 153 -5.88 -2.26 22.74
CA ALA A 153 -5.76 -1.59 24.02
C ALA A 153 -4.30 -1.18 24.32
N GLU A 154 -3.32 -1.96 23.85
CA GLU A 154 -1.91 -1.54 23.92
C GLU A 154 -1.62 -0.38 22.96
N CYS A 155 -2.14 -0.44 21.73
CA CYS A 155 -2.06 0.66 20.77
C CYS A 155 -2.57 1.98 21.36
N LYS A 156 -3.76 1.94 21.98
CA LYS A 156 -4.42 3.12 22.56
C LYS A 156 -3.62 3.77 23.69
N LYS A 157 -2.78 3.01 24.40
CA LYS A 157 -1.90 3.57 25.46
C LYS A 157 -0.81 4.46 24.87
N GLU A 158 -0.31 4.12 23.68
CA GLU A 158 0.79 4.85 23.02
C GLU A 158 0.27 5.88 22.00
N ILE A 159 -0.91 5.66 21.44
CA ILE A 159 -1.52 6.49 20.38
C ILE A 159 -2.91 6.92 20.87
N PRO A 160 -3.03 8.08 21.53
CA PRO A 160 -4.26 8.51 22.18
C PRO A 160 -5.47 8.68 21.25
N ASP A 161 -5.26 8.91 19.95
CA ASP A 161 -6.30 9.10 18.93
C ASP A 161 -6.56 7.86 18.06
N PHE A 162 -6.04 6.69 18.46
CA PHE A 162 -6.15 5.42 17.76
C PHE A 162 -7.60 4.96 17.61
N ASP A 163 -8.02 4.72 16.36
CA ASP A 163 -9.33 4.20 16.01
C ASP A 163 -9.26 2.72 15.59
N GLU A 164 -9.60 1.83 16.53
CA GLU A 164 -9.57 0.37 16.32
C GLU A 164 -10.50 -0.14 15.21
N ASN A 165 -11.44 0.69 14.72
CA ASN A 165 -12.29 0.33 13.59
C ASN A 165 -11.60 0.52 12.24
N THR A 166 -10.57 1.37 12.19
CA THR A 166 -9.94 1.81 10.94
C THR A 166 -8.41 1.66 10.96
N GLU A 167 -7.83 1.30 12.11
CA GLU A 167 -6.41 1.28 12.39
C GLU A 167 -6.01 0.01 13.16
N PHE A 168 -4.78 -0.44 12.94
CA PHE A 168 -4.16 -1.54 13.68
C PHE A 168 -2.68 -1.26 13.91
N CYS A 169 -2.09 -1.82 14.96
CA CYS A 169 -0.64 -1.77 15.13
C CYS A 169 -0.01 -3.13 14.89
N VAL A 170 1.24 -3.05 14.44
CA VAL A 170 2.10 -4.23 14.28
C VAL A 170 3.44 -4.00 14.95
N ASP A 171 4.02 -5.10 15.39
CA ASP A 171 5.39 -5.19 15.85
C ASP A 171 6.22 -6.09 14.92
N GLY A 172 7.54 -5.97 14.98
CA GLY A 172 8.49 -6.82 14.24
C GLY A 172 8.74 -6.42 12.78
N VAL A 173 8.11 -5.36 12.26
CA VAL A 173 8.44 -4.79 10.94
C VAL A 173 9.67 -3.88 11.10
N PRO A 174 10.76 -4.05 10.32
CA PRO A 174 11.96 -3.24 10.46
C PRO A 174 11.71 -1.80 10.00
N SER A 175 12.11 -0.80 10.80
CA SER A 175 12.24 0.57 10.29
C SER A 175 13.47 0.67 9.41
N GLY A 176 13.26 0.64 8.10
CA GLY A 176 14.25 1.16 7.16
C GLY A 176 14.28 2.69 7.16
N ASN A 177 15.15 3.27 6.35
CA ASN A 177 15.06 4.69 5.91
C ASN A 177 13.78 4.98 5.07
N ASP A 178 12.87 4.01 4.97
CA ASP A 178 11.68 4.00 4.14
C ASP A 178 10.54 4.69 4.89
N LYS A 179 10.38 5.99 4.66
CA LYS A 179 9.42 6.86 5.34
C LYS A 179 7.93 6.64 4.97
N THR A 180 7.50 5.41 4.67
CA THR A 180 6.08 5.11 4.47
C THR A 180 5.80 3.62 4.53
N GLU A 181 5.41 3.13 5.70
CA GLU A 181 4.93 1.77 5.92
C GLU A 181 3.39 1.83 5.97
N TYR A 182 2.73 1.58 4.83
CA TYR A 182 1.31 1.21 4.85
C TYR A 182 1.26 -0.29 4.78
N GLY A 183 0.84 -0.91 5.88
CA GLY A 183 0.59 -2.33 5.93
C GLY A 183 -0.43 -2.74 4.91
N ASN A 184 -0.01 -3.54 3.94
CA ASN A 184 -0.96 -4.43 3.30
C ASN A 184 -1.30 -5.51 4.33
N CYS A 185 -2.59 -5.79 4.51
CA CYS A 185 -2.99 -7.14 4.88
C CYS A 185 -3.58 -7.78 3.64
N THR A 186 -2.84 -8.73 3.09
CA THR A 186 -3.40 -9.68 2.13
C THR A 186 -4.28 -10.66 2.91
N VAL A 187 -5.53 -10.88 2.51
CA VAL A 187 -6.34 -12.00 3.03
C VAL A 187 -6.51 -13.03 1.92
N SER A 188 -6.03 -14.25 2.20
CA SER A 188 -6.23 -15.44 1.39
C SER A 188 -7.73 -15.72 1.18
N GLY A 189 -8.12 -15.98 -0.07
CA GLY A 189 -9.49 -15.93 -0.55
C GLY A 189 -10.43 -17.02 -0.03
N ASN A 190 -11.73 -16.76 -0.17
CA ASN A 190 -12.75 -17.82 -0.23
C ASN A 190 -12.58 -18.56 -1.58
N ASN A 191 -12.52 -19.90 -1.52
CA ASN A 191 -12.44 -20.98 -2.51
C ASN A 191 -13.02 -20.83 -3.95
N SER A 192 -13.08 -19.66 -4.57
CA SER A 192 -13.65 -19.55 -5.94
C SER A 192 -12.96 -18.61 -6.92
N LEU A 193 -12.02 -17.77 -6.49
CA LEU A 193 -11.12 -17.01 -7.37
C LEU A 193 -9.80 -16.73 -6.64
N PRO A 194 -8.62 -16.78 -7.29
CA PRO A 194 -7.35 -16.35 -6.69
C PRO A 194 -7.29 -14.81 -6.63
N ASP A 195 -8.20 -14.20 -5.89
CA ASP A 195 -8.25 -12.76 -5.72
C ASP A 195 -7.46 -12.39 -4.45
N LEU A 196 -6.28 -11.78 -4.63
CA LEU A 196 -5.56 -11.13 -3.53
C LEU A 196 -6.40 -9.96 -3.00
N ASN A 197 -6.92 -10.11 -1.79
CA ASN A 197 -7.66 -9.05 -1.11
C ASN A 197 -6.69 -8.18 -0.32
N MET A 198 -6.63 -6.89 -0.60
CA MET A 198 -5.73 -5.97 0.11
C MET A 198 -6.53 -5.01 0.97
N GLN A 199 -6.27 -5.02 2.27
CA GLN A 199 -6.81 -4.02 3.18
C GLN A 199 -5.89 -2.81 3.27
N PHE A 200 -6.49 -1.62 3.24
CA PHE A 200 -5.84 -0.39 3.64
C PHE A 200 -6.29 0.00 5.04
N SER A 201 -5.34 0.06 5.96
CA SER A 201 -5.52 0.68 7.26
C SER A 201 -4.33 1.59 7.54
N THR A 202 -4.51 2.55 8.42
CA THR A 202 -3.34 3.22 9.03
C THR A 202 -2.64 2.17 9.89
N MET A 203 -1.40 1.85 9.56
CA MET A 203 -0.55 1.00 10.39
C MET A 203 0.27 1.90 11.29
N TYR A 204 0.19 1.64 12.59
CA TYR A 204 1.11 2.24 13.55
C TYR A 204 2.12 1.20 14.00
N ARG A 205 3.39 1.60 14.05
CA ARG A 205 4.44 0.77 14.63
C ARG A 205 4.56 1.10 16.11
N LYS A 206 4.57 0.07 16.95
CA LYS A 206 5.02 0.23 18.34
C LYS A 206 6.51 0.57 18.28
N GLN A 207 6.91 1.79 18.63
CA GLN A 207 8.33 2.05 18.83
C GLN A 207 8.73 1.28 20.08
N ALA A 208 9.62 0.30 19.95
CA ALA A 208 10.26 -0.26 21.11
C ALA A 208 10.85 0.90 21.91
N SER A 209 10.36 1.10 23.13
CA SER A 209 10.99 1.95 24.13
C SER A 209 12.46 1.58 24.15
N ILE A 210 13.32 2.42 23.56
CA ILE A 210 14.75 2.37 23.79
C ILE A 210 14.88 2.80 25.25
N GLN A 211 14.83 1.82 26.16
CA GLN A 211 15.37 2.01 27.49
C GLN A 211 16.87 2.26 27.30
N SER A 212 17.27 3.46 27.72
CA SER A 212 18.65 3.91 27.92
C SER A 212 19.44 2.93 28.77
#